data_AF-D9VT13-F1
#
_entry.id   AF-D9VT13-F1
#
_cell.length_a   1.000
_cell.length_b   1.000
_cell.length_c   1.000
_cell.angle_alpha   90.00
_cell.angle_beta   90.00
_cell.angle_gamma   90.00
#
_symmetry.space_group_name_H-M   'P 1'
#
loop_
_entity.id
_entity.type
_entity.pdbx_description
1 polymer ?
#
loop_
_entity_poly.entity_id
_entity_poly.type
_entity_poly.pdbx_seq_one_letter_code
_entity_poly.pdbx_strand_id
1 'polypeptide(L)'
;MKPPRTESVRGAVLGLVAGTVDGGRGLVPAWLFEVAGSQGKPARTVAQPAAAEDAGTAVPSKPHTVPGFSYAQADRTLTVNFWGGVCSTYALEAREEGASVLVKITDTPNKPGQACIMIAQEMALTATLQQPLGDRKVVDATSGKPIPRQ
;
A
#
# COMPACT_ATOMS: atom_id res chain seq x y z
N MET A 1 -3.77 28.46 -11.66
CA MET A 1 -2.46 28.06 -11.09
C MET A 1 -1.35 28.67 -11.93
N LYS A 2 -0.30 29.22 -11.31
CA LYS A 2 0.87 29.68 -12.05
C LYS A 2 1.64 28.46 -12.56
N PRO A 3 2.07 28.40 -13.83
CA PRO A 3 2.81 27.26 -14.35
C PRO A 3 4.12 27.06 -13.58
N PRO A 4 4.58 25.80 -13.43
CA PRO A 4 5.83 25.51 -12.75
C PRO A 4 7.00 26.17 -13.49
N ARG A 5 7.98 26.64 -12.71
CA ARG A 5 9.21 27.21 -13.25
C ARG A 5 10.16 26.07 -13.59
N THR A 6 10.70 26.09 -14.80
CA THR A 6 11.80 25.19 -15.19
C THR A 6 13.15 25.81 -14.82
N GLU A 7 14.05 25.01 -14.26
CA GLU A 7 15.40 25.42 -13.89
C GLU A 7 16.42 24.36 -14.32
N SER A 8 17.66 24.78 -14.62
CA SER A 8 18.71 23.88 -15.12
C SER A 8 19.43 23.16 -13.98
N VAL A 9 19.49 21.84 -14.04
CA VAL A 9 20.27 20.99 -13.13
C VAL A 9 21.66 20.74 -13.74
N ARG A 10 22.72 20.90 -12.94
CA ARG A 10 24.11 20.69 -13.37
C ARG A 10 24.68 19.34 -12.94
N GLY A 11 24.14 18.79 -11.85
CA GLY A 11 24.62 17.55 -11.28
C GLY A 11 23.62 16.95 -10.30
N ALA A 12 23.79 15.68 -10.03
CA ALA A 12 23.04 14.93 -9.04
C ALA A 12 23.99 13.99 -8.31
N VAL A 13 23.89 13.97 -6.98
CA VAL A 13 24.63 13.02 -6.14
C VAL A 13 23.67 12.37 -5.17
N LEU A 14 23.94 11.11 -4.81
CA LEU A 14 23.23 10.46 -3.71
C LEU A 14 23.78 11.02 -2.38
N GLY A 15 22.86 11.36 -1.48
CA GLY A 15 23.18 11.90 -0.17
C GLY A 15 22.06 11.65 0.83
N LEU A 16 22.02 12.48 1.87
CA LEU A 16 21.08 12.36 2.97
C LEU A 16 20.34 13.68 3.19
N VAL A 17 19.05 13.60 3.50
CA VAL A 17 18.21 14.75 3.89
C VAL A 17 17.44 14.40 5.16
N ALA A 18 17.03 15.42 5.91
CA ALA A 18 16.16 15.24 7.07
C ALA A 18 14.85 14.53 6.65
N GLY A 19 14.49 13.49 7.41
CA GLY A 19 13.29 12.69 7.21
C GLY A 19 12.95 11.88 8.46
N THR A 20 12.26 10.76 8.26
CA THR A 20 11.85 9.85 9.34
C THR A 20 12.51 8.49 9.17
N VAL A 21 13.11 7.96 10.24
CA VAL A 21 13.70 6.62 10.32
C VAL A 21 13.11 5.95 11.55
N ASP A 22 12.49 4.77 11.39
CA ASP A 22 11.86 4.01 12.47
C ASP A 22 10.90 4.83 13.35
N GLY A 23 10.14 5.75 12.73
CA GLY A 23 9.18 6.62 13.42
C GLY A 23 9.79 7.82 14.15
N GLY A 24 11.12 7.98 14.15
CA GLY A 24 11.83 9.11 14.73
C GLY A 24 12.41 10.06 13.67
N ARG A 25 12.77 11.29 14.08
CA ARG A 25 13.52 12.22 13.22
C ARG A 25 14.91 11.63 12.91
N GLY A 26 15.25 11.57 11.63
CA GLY A 26 16.52 10.99 11.16
C GLY A 26 16.92 11.50 9.79
N LEU A 27 17.89 10.82 9.17
CA LEU A 27 18.35 11.10 7.82
C LEU A 27 17.94 9.98 6.88
N VAL A 28 17.33 10.33 5.76
CA VAL A 28 16.88 9.36 4.73
C VAL A 28 17.70 9.55 3.44
N PRO A 29 17.89 8.49 2.65
CA PRO A 29 18.52 8.59 1.33
C PRO A 29 17.79 9.60 0.44
N ALA A 30 18.56 10.45 -0.25
CA ALA A 30 18.02 11.48 -1.14
C ALA A 30 18.95 11.74 -2.34
N TRP A 31 18.37 12.10 -3.47
CA TRP A 31 19.07 12.73 -4.57
C TRP A 31 19.23 14.22 -4.27
N LEU A 32 20.49 14.69 -4.28
CA LEU A 32 20.83 16.10 -4.10
C LEU A 32 21.22 16.68 -5.47
N PHE A 33 20.35 17.52 -6.01
CA PHE A 33 20.52 18.16 -7.30
C PHE A 33 21.18 19.53 -7.14
N GLU A 34 22.28 19.75 -7.85
CA GLU A 34 22.85 21.09 -7.97
C GLU A 34 22.09 21.85 -9.07
N VAL A 35 21.32 22.85 -8.68
CA VAL A 35 20.56 23.70 -9.58
C VAL A 35 21.35 24.97 -9.89
N ALA A 36 21.39 25.31 -11.17
CA ALA A 36 22.11 26.48 -11.64
C ALA A 36 21.53 27.78 -11.08
N GLY A 37 22.43 28.66 -10.62
CA GLY A 37 22.08 30.05 -10.31
C GLY A 37 21.56 30.76 -11.57
N SER A 38 20.55 31.61 -11.41
CA SER A 38 19.96 32.40 -12.49
C SER A 38 19.52 33.76 -11.97
N GLN A 39 19.53 34.79 -12.84
CA GLN A 39 19.07 36.14 -12.52
C GLN A 39 19.74 36.73 -11.26
N GLY A 40 21.07 36.62 -11.18
CA GLY A 40 21.86 37.14 -10.05
C GLY A 40 21.78 36.32 -8.76
N LYS A 41 21.07 35.18 -8.76
CA LYS A 41 21.02 34.28 -7.60
C LYS A 41 22.12 33.21 -7.67
N PRO A 42 22.71 32.82 -6.53
CA PRO A 42 23.70 31.74 -6.48
C PRO A 42 23.08 30.38 -6.85
N ALA A 43 23.94 29.42 -7.16
CA ALA A 43 23.55 28.02 -7.28
C ALA A 43 23.01 27.49 -5.95
N ARG A 44 22.13 26.48 -6.00
CA ARG A 44 21.56 25.88 -4.80
C ARG A 44 21.35 24.39 -4.95
N THR A 45 21.25 23.71 -3.82
CA THR A 45 20.91 22.30 -3.76
C THR A 45 19.41 22.12 -3.57
N VAL A 46 18.82 21.23 -4.37
CA VAL A 46 17.44 20.75 -4.17
C VAL A 46 17.53 19.28 -3.79
N ALA A 47 16.98 18.92 -2.62
CA ALA A 47 16.95 17.54 -2.15
C ALA A 47 15.60 16.89 -2.49
N GLN A 48 15.66 15.71 -3.09
CA GLN A 48 14.49 14.84 -3.34
C GLN A 48 14.75 13.52 -2.62
N PRO A 49 13.91 13.12 -1.63
CA PRO A 49 14.00 11.79 -1.03
C PRO A 49 14.04 10.70 -2.12
N ALA A 50 14.95 9.74 -1.97
CA ALA A 50 15.20 8.70 -2.95
C ALA A 50 14.30 7.48 -2.77
N ALA A 51 13.63 7.36 -1.62
CA ALA A 51 12.52 6.45 -1.46
C ALA A 51 11.38 6.91 -2.39
N ALA A 52 10.69 5.97 -3.03
CA ALA A 52 9.40 6.29 -3.61
C ALA A 52 8.56 6.93 -2.50
N GLU A 53 8.00 8.11 -2.76
CA GLU A 53 6.82 8.51 -2.00
C GLU A 53 5.89 7.32 -2.12
N ASP A 54 5.59 6.64 -1.00
CA ASP A 54 4.42 5.78 -0.96
C ASP A 54 3.34 6.65 -1.58
N ALA A 55 2.81 6.20 -2.72
CA ALA A 55 1.89 6.97 -3.55
C ALA A 55 0.55 7.10 -2.82
N GLY A 56 0.55 7.70 -1.64
CA GLY A 56 -0.58 8.04 -0.79
C GLY A 56 -1.28 9.24 -1.36
N THR A 57 -1.65 9.17 -2.62
CA THR A 57 -2.65 10.04 -3.26
C THR A 57 -3.07 9.56 -4.64
N ALA A 58 -2.60 8.39 -5.11
CA ALA A 58 -3.16 7.83 -6.33
C ALA A 58 -4.61 7.45 -6.04
N VAL A 59 -5.55 8.19 -6.62
CA VAL A 59 -6.98 7.84 -6.51
C VAL A 59 -7.15 6.45 -7.10
N PRO A 60 -7.61 5.46 -6.30
CA PRO A 60 -7.81 4.12 -6.78
C PRO A 60 -8.77 4.16 -7.99
N SER A 61 -8.24 3.78 -9.14
CA SER A 61 -8.98 3.78 -10.41
C SER A 61 -9.09 2.37 -11.00
N LYS A 62 -8.37 1.41 -10.42
CA LYS A 62 -8.40 0.00 -10.82
C LYS A 62 -8.60 -0.87 -9.57
N PRO A 63 -9.22 -2.05 -9.72
CA PRO A 63 -9.24 -3.04 -8.67
C PRO A 63 -7.83 -3.41 -8.23
N HIS A 64 -7.65 -3.62 -6.93
CA HIS A 64 -6.38 -4.06 -6.34
C HIS A 64 -6.65 -5.03 -5.20
N THR A 65 -5.62 -5.68 -4.68
CA THR A 65 -5.77 -6.62 -3.57
C THR A 65 -5.35 -6.00 -2.25
N VAL A 66 -6.09 -6.30 -1.20
CA VAL A 66 -5.78 -5.88 0.17
C VAL A 66 -5.49 -7.11 1.04
N PRO A 67 -4.50 -7.04 1.94
CA PRO A 67 -4.16 -8.17 2.80
C PRO A 67 -5.17 -8.33 3.93
N GLY A 68 -5.47 -9.58 4.28
CA GLY A 68 -6.10 -9.90 5.57
C GLY A 68 -5.08 -9.85 6.70
N PHE A 69 -5.48 -9.38 7.88
CA PHE A 69 -4.61 -9.33 9.06
C PHE A 69 -4.92 -10.43 10.08
N SER A 70 -6.12 -11.02 10.06
CA SER A 70 -6.46 -12.17 10.90
C SER A 70 -7.59 -13.00 10.28
N TYR A 71 -7.78 -14.22 10.77
CA TYR A 71 -8.93 -15.05 10.39
C TYR A 71 -9.52 -15.81 11.58
N ALA A 72 -10.84 -16.07 11.49
CA ALA A 72 -11.57 -16.98 12.35
C ALA A 72 -12.21 -18.10 11.52
N GLN A 73 -12.50 -19.22 12.15
CA GLN A 73 -13.08 -20.39 11.50
C GLN A 73 -14.19 -20.97 12.38
N ALA A 74 -15.33 -21.28 11.75
CA ALA A 74 -16.40 -22.09 12.33
C ALA A 74 -16.84 -23.15 11.31
N ASP A 75 -16.59 -24.43 11.60
CA ASP A 75 -16.78 -25.55 10.67
C ASP A 75 -16.10 -25.31 9.31
N ARG A 76 -16.92 -25.05 8.27
CA ARG A 76 -16.52 -24.75 6.89
C ARG A 76 -16.58 -23.25 6.57
N THR A 77 -16.96 -22.41 7.52
CA THR A 77 -17.00 -20.96 7.34
C THR A 77 -15.65 -20.38 7.74
N LEU A 78 -14.98 -19.76 6.79
CA LEU A 78 -13.77 -18.99 7.00
C LEU A 78 -14.11 -17.50 6.99
N THR A 79 -13.84 -16.81 8.10
CA THR A 79 -13.98 -15.35 8.21
C THR A 79 -12.61 -14.71 8.18
N VAL A 80 -12.38 -13.79 7.24
CA VAL A 80 -11.10 -13.06 7.11
C VAL A 80 -11.33 -11.59 7.46
N ASN A 81 -10.55 -11.07 8.39
CA ASN A 81 -10.58 -9.67 8.81
C ASN A 81 -9.48 -8.88 8.10
N PHE A 82 -9.83 -7.68 7.63
CA PHE A 82 -8.96 -6.83 6.83
C PHE A 82 -9.31 -5.35 7.04
N TRP A 83 -8.40 -4.47 6.61
CA TRP A 83 -8.65 -3.04 6.56
C TRP A 83 -9.16 -2.65 5.16
N GLY A 84 -10.29 -1.95 5.10
CA GLY A 84 -10.89 -1.48 3.85
C GLY A 84 -11.32 -0.01 3.92
N GLY A 85 -11.17 0.71 2.81
CA GLY A 85 -11.81 2.00 2.58
C GLY A 85 -13.33 1.92 2.36
N VAL A 86 -14.04 3.00 2.70
CA VAL A 86 -15.51 3.05 2.68
C VAL A 86 -16.12 3.27 1.29
N CYS A 87 -15.33 3.62 0.28
CA CYS A 87 -15.81 3.91 -1.08
C CYS A 87 -15.62 2.73 -2.06
N SER A 88 -15.33 1.54 -1.55
CA SER A 88 -15.08 0.35 -2.35
C SER A 88 -16.01 -0.79 -1.97
N THR A 89 -16.17 -1.72 -2.90
CA THR A 89 -16.77 -3.04 -2.65
C THR A 89 -15.65 -4.07 -2.57
N TYR A 90 -15.83 -5.05 -1.68
CA TYR A 90 -14.84 -6.09 -1.43
C TYR A 90 -15.38 -7.47 -1.75
N ALA A 91 -14.52 -8.33 -2.31
CA ALA A 91 -14.82 -9.73 -2.57
C ALA A 91 -13.70 -10.62 -2.05
N LEU A 92 -14.07 -11.71 -1.35
CA LEU A 92 -13.15 -12.72 -0.84
C LEU A 92 -13.24 -13.97 -1.72
N GLU A 93 -12.11 -14.38 -2.28
CA GLU A 93 -11.93 -15.68 -2.91
C GLU A 93 -11.11 -16.58 -1.99
N ALA A 94 -11.53 -17.84 -1.84
CA ALA A 94 -10.79 -18.87 -1.12
C ALA A 94 -10.55 -20.07 -2.05
N ARG A 95 -9.30 -20.53 -2.12
CA ARG A 95 -8.90 -21.72 -2.89
C ARG A 95 -8.19 -22.70 -1.98
N GLU A 96 -8.69 -23.92 -1.93
CA GLU A 96 -8.10 -24.99 -1.12
C GLU A 96 -7.01 -25.73 -1.92
N GLU A 97 -5.76 -25.69 -1.42
CA GLU A 97 -4.60 -26.30 -2.08
C GLU A 97 -3.75 -27.07 -1.06
N GLY A 98 -3.86 -28.40 -1.08
CA GLY A 98 -3.08 -29.28 -0.21
C GLY A 98 -3.20 -28.90 1.27
N ALA A 99 -2.09 -28.43 1.85
CA ALA A 99 -1.99 -28.04 3.26
C ALA A 99 -2.34 -26.56 3.53
N SER A 100 -2.88 -25.83 2.57
CA SER A 100 -3.18 -24.40 2.70
C SER A 100 -4.51 -24.01 2.05
N VAL A 101 -5.06 -22.90 2.53
CA VAL A 101 -6.19 -22.21 1.92
C VAL A 101 -5.68 -20.84 1.50
N LEU A 102 -5.56 -20.63 0.19
CA LEU A 102 -5.16 -19.35 -0.38
C LEU A 102 -6.38 -18.43 -0.38
N VAL A 103 -6.24 -17.25 0.20
CA VAL A 103 -7.29 -16.23 0.22
C VAL A 103 -6.87 -14.99 -0.54
N LYS A 104 -7.81 -14.38 -1.25
CA LYS A 104 -7.60 -13.13 -1.98
C LYS A 104 -8.77 -12.19 -1.73
N ILE A 105 -8.49 -11.01 -1.19
CA ILE A 105 -9.49 -9.95 -1.02
C ILE A 105 -9.25 -8.93 -2.13
N THR A 106 -10.28 -8.71 -2.94
CA THR A 106 -10.24 -7.72 -4.03
C THR A 106 -11.02 -6.47 -3.62
N ASP A 107 -10.34 -5.33 -3.58
CA ASP A 107 -10.91 -3.99 -3.43
C ASP A 107 -11.28 -3.46 -4.82
N THR A 108 -12.56 -3.16 -5.03
CA THR A 108 -13.07 -2.53 -6.24
C THR A 108 -13.65 -1.15 -5.92
N PRO A 109 -13.03 -0.05 -6.39
CA PRO A 109 -13.57 1.29 -6.20
C PRO A 109 -14.97 1.44 -6.79
N ASN A 110 -15.94 1.90 -6.00
CA ASN A 110 -17.32 2.08 -6.46
C ASN A 110 -17.44 3.21 -7.49
N LYS A 111 -16.55 4.21 -7.39
CA LYS A 111 -16.45 5.34 -8.32
C LYS A 111 -14.99 5.54 -8.73
N PRO A 112 -14.50 4.80 -9.74
CA PRO A 112 -13.11 4.84 -10.16
C PRO A 112 -12.64 6.26 -10.49
N GLY A 113 -11.48 6.67 -9.95
CA GLY A 113 -10.91 7.99 -10.20
C GLY A 113 -11.56 9.15 -9.43
N GLN A 114 -12.59 8.88 -8.61
CA GLN A 114 -13.14 9.86 -7.67
C GLN A 114 -12.43 9.78 -6.32
N ALA A 115 -12.06 10.93 -5.76
CA ALA A 115 -11.47 11.00 -4.43
C ALA A 115 -12.39 10.37 -3.37
N CYS A 116 -11.81 9.57 -2.47
CA CYS A 116 -12.47 8.99 -1.30
C CYS A 116 -11.88 9.57 -0.02
N ILE A 117 -12.66 9.61 1.05
CA ILE A 117 -12.16 9.96 2.40
C ILE A 117 -11.10 8.94 2.84
N MET A 118 -10.00 9.40 3.44
CA MET A 118 -8.92 8.55 3.94
C MET A 118 -9.29 7.92 5.29
N ILE A 119 -10.23 6.98 5.28
CA ILE A 119 -10.62 6.18 6.45
C ILE A 119 -10.51 4.71 6.07
N ALA A 120 -9.72 3.97 6.85
CA ALA A 120 -9.72 2.51 6.82
C ALA A 120 -10.61 2.00 7.97
N GLN A 121 -11.60 1.19 7.64
CA GLN A 121 -12.44 0.49 8.61
C GLN A 121 -11.97 -0.96 8.73
N GLU A 122 -12.09 -1.51 9.94
CA GLU A 122 -11.96 -2.94 10.15
C GLU A 122 -13.21 -3.62 9.58
N MET A 123 -13.00 -4.53 8.63
CA MET A 123 -14.06 -5.22 7.91
C MET A 123 -13.80 -6.73 7.94
N ALA A 124 -14.87 -7.51 7.76
CA ALA A 124 -14.80 -8.96 7.70
C ALA A 124 -15.56 -9.47 6.47
N LEU A 125 -14.97 -10.46 5.78
CA LEU A 125 -15.63 -11.22 4.73
C LEU A 125 -15.62 -12.70 5.06
N THR A 126 -16.64 -13.40 4.59
CA THR A 126 -16.79 -14.84 4.82
C THR A 126 -16.72 -15.62 3.52
N ALA A 127 -16.11 -16.80 3.57
CA ALA A 127 -16.10 -17.76 2.48
C ALA A 127 -16.45 -19.15 3.03
N THR A 128 -17.21 -19.91 2.24
CA THR A 128 -17.53 -21.30 2.55
C THR A 128 -16.51 -22.21 1.89
N LEU A 129 -15.79 -22.96 2.72
CA LEU A 129 -14.84 -23.98 2.33
C LEU A 129 -15.56 -25.26 1.86
N GLN A 130 -14.97 -25.97 0.91
CA GLN A 130 -15.39 -27.31 0.52
C GLN A 130 -15.25 -28.29 1.68
N GLN A 131 -14.16 -28.19 2.45
CA GLN A 131 -13.89 -29.03 3.61
C GLN A 131 -13.57 -28.18 4.84
N PRO A 132 -13.79 -28.68 6.08
CA PRO A 132 -13.37 -27.96 7.29
C PRO A 132 -11.89 -27.58 7.25
N LEU A 133 -11.51 -26.41 7.77
CA LEU A 133 -10.13 -25.90 7.63
C LEU A 133 -9.08 -26.86 8.22
N GLY A 134 -9.36 -27.45 9.39
CA GLY A 134 -8.42 -28.33 10.08
C GLY A 134 -7.11 -27.63 10.42
N ASP A 135 -6.00 -28.30 10.13
CA ASP A 135 -4.63 -27.80 10.36
C ASP A 135 -4.07 -26.98 9.18
N ARG A 136 -4.88 -26.75 8.14
CA ARG A 136 -4.43 -26.02 6.95
C ARG A 136 -4.19 -24.55 7.29
N LYS A 137 -3.10 -24.01 6.75
CA LYS A 137 -2.73 -22.61 6.92
C LYS A 137 -3.56 -21.72 6.00
N VAL A 138 -3.99 -20.56 6.50
CA VAL A 138 -4.58 -19.53 5.64
C VAL A 138 -3.45 -18.61 5.17
N VAL A 139 -3.35 -18.42 3.86
CA VAL A 139 -2.25 -17.69 3.22
C VAL A 139 -2.83 -16.65 2.26
N ASP A 140 -2.31 -15.43 2.31
CA ASP A 140 -2.65 -14.39 1.34
C ASP A 140 -2.09 -14.76 -0.04
N ALA A 141 -2.97 -14.90 -1.03
CA ALA A 141 -2.62 -15.38 -2.37
C ALA A 141 -1.73 -14.40 -3.16
N THR A 142 -1.75 -13.11 -2.82
CA THR A 142 -0.97 -12.09 -3.53
C THR A 142 0.47 -12.03 -2.99
N SER A 143 0.64 -12.07 -1.67
CA SER A 143 1.93 -11.91 -1.01
C SER A 143 2.60 -13.22 -0.61
N GLY A 144 1.85 -14.33 -0.60
CA GLY A 144 2.31 -15.63 -0.11
C GLY A 144 2.52 -15.68 1.41
N LYS A 145 2.10 -14.65 2.16
CA LYS A 145 2.30 -14.57 3.60
C LYS A 145 1.18 -15.27 4.37
N PRO A 146 1.50 -15.98 5.47
CA PRO A 146 0.48 -16.56 6.32
C PRO A 146 -0.32 -15.45 7.04
N ILE A 147 -1.63 -15.65 7.13
CA ILE A 147 -2.52 -14.81 7.94
C ILE A 147 -2.67 -15.50 9.31
N PRO A 148 -2.50 -14.79 10.44
CA PRO A 148 -2.64 -15.39 11.76
C PRO A 148 -4.10 -15.70 12.10
N ARG A 149 -4.31 -16.78 12.87
CA ARG A 149 -5.61 -17.10 13.47
C ARG A 149 -5.87 -16.16 14.66
N GLN A 150 -7.13 -15.76 14.85
CA GLN A 150 -7.60 -15.05 16.05
C GLN A 150 -7.54 -15.93 17.31
#